data_AF-A0A7V8NIQ4-F1
#
_entry.id   AF-A0A7V8NIQ4-F1
#
_cell.length_a   1.000
_cell.length_b   1.000
_cell.length_c   1.000
_cell.angle_alpha   90.00
_cell.angle_beta   90.00
_cell.angle_gamma   90.00
#
_symmetry.space_group_name_H-M   'P 1'
#
loop_
_entity.id
_entity.type
_entity.pdbx_description
1 polymer ?
#
loop_
_entity_poly.entity_id
_entity_poly.type
_entity_poly.pdbx_seq_one_letter_code
_entity_poly.pdbx_strand_id
1 'polypeptide(L)'
;MRADLVRAEGAPGPTLVLDRDLLPPGALALRSELLAVRDWLAATGRTEVTKIGLYGAARAPGWDLDYRFVQCLPGPGAFDFRTGCGHSLLACAVGSGLPGPLRVRALTTGEGMVCVPERDGSHTVRLHRRVPLPGLLPSGRPAERLGGLPVSLVWYGNPYVFVDAAALGLPTEQALFTADEATLAALRAVREAAARTLGVPAGRALPKVAAVGAYRPGRLSVRAVTTHGWHPALAVTGTLCLAAAAAVPGTVPHRLLAADATAGPLRVRTPGGGARVGTELSFGGRVLDAAVVYGKRVRVLERSISLPWRIHVTA
;
A
#
# COMPACT_ATOMS: atom_id res chain seq x y z
N MET A 1 14.75 15.21 -18.67
CA MET A 1 14.69 14.28 -17.52
C MET A 1 14.24 12.91 -17.99
N ARG A 2 14.76 11.83 -17.40
CA ARG A 2 14.38 10.45 -17.70
C ARG A 2 13.58 9.84 -16.55
N ALA A 3 12.63 8.97 -16.87
CA ALA A 3 11.86 8.20 -15.91
C ALA A 3 11.65 6.77 -16.41
N ASP A 4 11.39 5.86 -15.50
CA ASP A 4 11.03 4.48 -15.83
C ASP A 4 9.55 4.25 -15.54
N LEU A 5 8.92 3.36 -16.31
CA LEU A 5 7.58 2.88 -16.01
C LEU A 5 7.69 1.48 -15.41
N VAL A 6 7.37 1.35 -14.13
CA VAL A 6 7.59 0.10 -13.37
C VAL A 6 6.30 -0.36 -12.72
N ARG A 7 5.99 -1.66 -12.85
CA ARG A 7 4.76 -2.26 -12.31
C ARG A 7 5.07 -3.41 -11.37
N ALA A 8 4.70 -3.25 -10.11
CA ALA A 8 4.63 -4.35 -9.16
C ALA A 8 3.35 -5.18 -9.37
N GLU A 9 3.46 -6.49 -9.19
CA GLU A 9 2.34 -7.43 -9.28
C GLU A 9 1.23 -7.08 -8.29
N GLY A 10 -0.03 -7.06 -8.76
CA GLY A 10 -1.19 -6.68 -7.95
C GLY A 10 -1.41 -5.17 -7.80
N ALA A 11 -0.54 -4.33 -8.36
CA ALA A 11 -0.76 -2.89 -8.38
C ALA A 11 -1.91 -2.50 -9.34
N PRO A 12 -2.76 -1.51 -9.00
CA PRO A 12 -3.83 -1.00 -9.87
C PRO A 12 -3.36 -0.44 -11.22
N GLY A 13 -2.08 -0.09 -11.31
CA GLY A 13 -1.44 0.46 -12.49
C GLY A 13 0.07 0.58 -12.24
N PRO A 14 0.85 0.89 -13.27
CA PRO A 14 2.29 1.14 -13.13
C PRO A 14 2.56 2.41 -12.29
N THR A 15 3.81 2.54 -11.88
CA THR A 15 4.37 3.73 -11.22
C THR A 15 5.35 4.38 -12.19
N LEU A 16 5.24 5.69 -12.38
CA LEU A 16 6.29 6.50 -12.98
C LEU A 16 7.39 6.67 -11.93
N VAL A 17 8.55 6.08 -12.17
CA VAL A 17 9.69 6.01 -11.25
C VAL A 17 10.75 6.99 -11.71
N LEU A 18 11.16 7.90 -10.83
CA LEU A 18 12.10 8.97 -11.13
C LEU A 18 13.24 8.96 -10.13
N ASP A 19 14.46 9.00 -10.65
CA ASP A 19 15.66 9.25 -9.85
C ASP A 19 15.77 10.75 -9.57
N ARG A 20 15.61 11.10 -8.29
CA ARG A 20 15.69 12.46 -7.76
C ARG A 20 17.12 12.98 -7.80
N ASP A 21 18.14 12.14 -7.76
CA ASP A 21 19.51 12.63 -7.76
C ASP A 21 19.97 13.01 -9.18
N LEU A 22 19.20 12.58 -10.21
CA LEU A 22 19.32 13.04 -11.59
C LEU A 22 18.41 14.25 -11.90
N LEU A 23 17.69 14.77 -10.91
CA LEU A 23 16.88 15.98 -11.05
C LEU A 23 17.70 17.24 -10.80
N PRO A 24 17.45 18.33 -11.56
CA PRO A 24 17.91 19.65 -11.17
C PRO A 24 17.42 20.02 -9.75
N PRO A 25 18.18 20.80 -8.98
CA PRO A 25 17.71 21.34 -7.71
C PRO A 25 16.35 22.05 -7.87
N GLY A 26 15.41 21.75 -6.98
CA GLY A 26 14.06 22.33 -7.02
C GLY A 26 13.09 21.70 -8.01
N ALA A 27 13.51 20.76 -8.86
CA ALA A 27 12.60 20.11 -9.78
C ALA A 27 11.56 19.23 -9.06
N LEU A 28 10.33 19.28 -9.56
CA LEU A 28 9.14 18.67 -8.98
C LEU A 28 8.81 19.20 -7.58
N ALA A 29 9.37 20.36 -7.20
CA ALA A 29 8.97 21.08 -6.00
C ALA A 29 7.63 21.82 -6.20
N LEU A 30 7.28 22.16 -7.45
CA LEU A 30 6.07 22.89 -7.78
C LEU A 30 4.97 21.97 -8.29
N ARG A 31 3.73 22.26 -7.87
CA ARG A 31 2.54 21.54 -8.33
C ARG A 31 2.34 21.63 -9.85
N SER A 32 2.75 22.73 -10.47
CA SER A 32 2.70 22.96 -11.93
C SER A 32 3.57 21.97 -12.71
N GLU A 33 4.70 21.55 -12.14
CA GLU A 33 5.61 20.60 -12.77
C GLU A 33 5.02 19.18 -12.81
N LEU A 34 4.40 18.76 -11.69
CA LEU A 34 3.67 17.49 -11.62
C LEU A 34 2.43 17.49 -12.53
N LEU A 35 1.78 18.65 -12.66
CA LEU A 35 0.69 18.87 -13.61
C LEU A 35 1.14 18.64 -15.05
N ALA A 36 2.25 19.26 -15.47
CA ALA A 36 2.79 19.07 -16.82
C ALA A 36 3.14 17.60 -17.11
N VAL A 37 3.73 16.89 -16.14
CA VAL A 37 3.99 15.44 -16.27
C VAL A 37 2.70 14.66 -16.45
N ARG A 38 1.66 14.96 -15.66
CA ARG A 38 0.37 14.29 -15.73
C ARG A 38 -0.35 14.55 -17.06
N ASP A 39 -0.33 15.79 -17.54
CA ASP A 39 -0.97 16.18 -18.80
C ASP A 39 -0.24 15.52 -19.99
N TRP A 40 1.09 15.38 -19.92
CA TRP A 40 1.85 14.62 -20.89
C TRP A 40 1.60 13.11 -20.86
N LEU A 41 1.44 12.52 -19.67
CA LEU A 41 1.02 11.12 -19.57
C LEU A 41 -0.32 10.92 -20.27
N ALA A 42 -1.27 11.84 -20.09
CA ALA A 42 -2.56 11.79 -20.80
C ALA A 42 -2.39 11.97 -22.32
N ALA A 43 -1.64 12.97 -22.77
CA ALA A 43 -1.41 13.26 -24.19
C ALA A 43 -0.67 12.12 -24.92
N THR A 44 0.10 11.31 -24.20
CA THR A 44 0.85 10.17 -24.74
C THR A 44 0.17 8.82 -24.50
N GLY A 45 -1.11 8.81 -24.12
CA GLY A 45 -1.91 7.58 -23.98
C GLY A 45 -1.61 6.75 -22.73
N ARG A 46 -0.95 7.33 -21.72
CA ARG A 46 -0.53 6.68 -20.45
C ARG A 46 -1.41 7.09 -19.26
N THR A 47 -2.73 7.16 -19.47
CA THR A 47 -3.69 7.67 -18.47
C THR A 47 -3.83 6.75 -17.24
N GLU A 48 -3.42 5.49 -17.35
CA GLU A 48 -3.38 4.51 -16.25
C GLU A 48 -2.28 4.82 -15.21
N VAL A 49 -1.31 5.66 -15.57
CA VAL A 49 -0.19 6.06 -14.70
C VAL A 49 -0.64 7.12 -13.71
N THR A 50 -1.20 6.66 -12.59
CA THR A 50 -1.75 7.51 -11.52
C THR A 50 -0.83 7.63 -10.31
N LYS A 51 0.40 7.12 -10.42
CA LYS A 51 1.34 6.99 -9.30
C LYS A 51 2.72 7.44 -9.73
N ILE A 52 3.32 8.29 -8.92
CA ILE A 52 4.68 8.77 -9.13
C ILE A 52 5.51 8.38 -7.90
N GLY A 53 6.66 7.77 -8.15
CA GLY A 53 7.64 7.38 -7.13
C GLY A 53 8.96 8.08 -7.39
N LEU A 54 9.37 8.92 -6.45
CA LEU A 54 10.67 9.59 -6.46
C LEU A 54 11.61 8.81 -5.55
N TYR A 55 12.78 8.43 -6.03
CA TYR A 55 13.81 7.80 -5.21
C TYR A 55 15.16 8.48 -5.39
N GLY A 56 16.09 8.26 -4.47
CA GLY A 56 17.49 8.65 -4.61
C GLY A 56 18.29 8.04 -3.48
N ALA A 57 19.60 8.26 -3.46
CA ALA A 57 20.48 7.86 -2.37
C ALA A 57 19.93 8.39 -1.05
N ALA A 58 19.93 7.53 -0.03
CA ALA A 58 19.49 7.92 1.29
C ALA A 58 20.47 8.90 1.93
N ARG A 59 19.94 9.94 2.58
CA ARG A 59 20.76 10.90 3.33
C ARG A 59 21.06 10.47 4.77
N ALA A 60 20.31 9.49 5.30
CA ALA A 60 20.46 9.03 6.66
C ALA A 60 21.26 7.72 6.72
N PRO A 61 22.15 7.54 7.73
CA PRO A 61 22.88 6.30 7.91
C PRO A 61 21.96 5.08 8.04
N GLY A 62 22.41 3.95 7.50
CA GLY A 62 21.72 2.66 7.60
C GLY A 62 20.59 2.45 6.58
N TRP A 63 20.32 3.43 5.71
CA TRP A 63 19.39 3.33 4.58
C TRP A 63 20.14 3.38 3.26
N ASP A 64 19.63 2.70 2.25
CA ASP A 64 20.20 2.70 0.90
C ASP A 64 19.49 3.73 0.00
N LEU A 65 18.15 3.79 0.09
CA LEU A 65 17.33 4.69 -0.72
C LEU A 65 16.37 5.52 0.13
N ASP A 66 16.24 6.80 -0.21
CA ASP A 66 15.13 7.65 0.19
C ASP A 66 14.04 7.62 -0.88
N TYR A 67 12.79 7.43 -0.46
CA TYR A 67 11.63 7.31 -1.33
C TYR A 67 10.52 8.30 -0.96
N ARG A 68 9.87 8.91 -1.96
CA ARG A 68 8.67 9.72 -1.80
C ARG A 68 7.59 9.30 -2.79
N PHE A 69 6.37 9.16 -2.29
CA PHE A 69 5.20 8.81 -3.08
C PHE A 69 4.37 10.06 -3.42
N VAL A 70 3.83 10.08 -4.63
CA VAL A 70 2.77 11.01 -5.03
C VAL A 70 1.64 10.21 -5.67
N GLN A 71 0.45 10.30 -5.09
CA GLN A 71 -0.78 9.77 -5.69
C GLN A 71 -1.43 10.87 -6.52
N CYS A 72 -1.66 10.62 -7.81
CA CYS A 72 -2.56 11.43 -8.62
C CYS A 72 -4.00 11.13 -8.17
N LEU A 73 -4.72 12.15 -7.72
CA LEU A 73 -6.12 12.04 -7.33
C LEU A 73 -7.03 12.30 -8.55
N PRO A 74 -8.29 11.83 -8.53
CA PRO A 74 -9.29 12.25 -9.52
C PRO A 74 -9.45 13.78 -9.53
N GLY A 75 -9.62 14.36 -10.72
CA GLY A 75 -9.83 15.79 -10.93
C GLY A 75 -8.58 16.57 -11.35
N PRO A 76 -8.75 17.81 -11.85
CA PRO A 76 -7.64 18.62 -12.38
C PRO A 76 -6.66 19.04 -11.27
N GLY A 77 -5.37 18.83 -11.50
CA GLY A 77 -4.25 19.17 -10.60
C GLY A 77 -4.21 18.52 -9.23
N ALA A 78 -5.08 17.56 -8.91
CA ALA A 78 -5.16 17.00 -7.56
C ALA A 78 -4.08 15.94 -7.30
N PHE A 79 -3.25 16.16 -6.26
CA PHE A 79 -2.21 15.23 -5.81
C PHE A 79 -2.29 15.02 -4.29
N ASP A 80 -1.96 13.82 -3.83
CA ASP A 80 -1.78 13.49 -2.41
C ASP A 80 -0.33 13.10 -2.13
N PHE A 81 0.31 13.87 -1.25
CA PHE A 81 1.71 13.73 -0.83
C PHE A 81 1.88 13.09 0.55
N ARG A 82 0.77 12.74 1.22
CA ARG A 82 0.76 12.30 2.62
C ARG A 82 0.64 10.79 2.79
N THR A 83 0.57 10.06 1.68
CA THR A 83 0.35 8.60 1.71
C THR A 83 1.62 7.84 1.35
N GLY A 84 1.74 6.60 1.85
CA GLY A 84 2.72 5.64 1.34
C GLY A 84 2.10 4.70 0.31
N CYS A 85 2.92 4.11 -0.56
CA CYS A 85 2.50 3.03 -1.44
C CYS A 85 3.60 1.96 -1.54
N GLY A 86 3.38 0.80 -0.91
CA GLY A 86 4.37 -0.28 -0.93
C GLY A 86 4.65 -0.86 -2.33
N HIS A 87 3.67 -0.79 -3.26
CA HIS A 87 3.90 -1.17 -4.66
C HIS A 87 4.85 -0.21 -5.36
N SER A 88 4.67 1.09 -5.16
CA SER A 88 5.50 2.12 -5.77
C SER A 88 6.89 2.21 -5.10
N LEU A 89 6.98 1.94 -3.79
CA LEU A 89 8.27 1.79 -3.10
C LEU A 89 9.07 0.62 -3.68
N LEU A 90 8.44 -0.55 -3.82
CA LEU A 90 9.08 -1.71 -4.43
C LEU A 90 9.44 -1.45 -5.90
N ALA A 91 8.60 -0.71 -6.63
CA ALA A 91 8.89 -0.28 -8.00
C ALA A 91 10.12 0.64 -8.07
N CYS A 92 10.29 1.57 -7.12
CA CYS A 92 11.49 2.40 -7.00
C CYS A 92 12.73 1.59 -6.63
N ALA A 93 12.62 0.64 -5.70
CA ALA A 93 13.72 -0.24 -5.33
C ALA A 93 14.26 -1.01 -6.55
N VAL A 94 13.37 -1.63 -7.33
CA VAL A 94 13.75 -2.33 -8.59
C VAL A 94 14.18 -1.35 -9.68
N GLY A 95 13.52 -0.19 -9.77
CA GLY A 95 13.84 0.87 -10.73
C GLY A 95 15.27 1.39 -10.57
N SER A 96 15.76 1.48 -9.33
CA SER A 96 17.13 1.92 -9.01
C SER A 96 18.23 1.09 -9.67
N GLY A 97 17.95 -0.18 -10.00
CA GLY A 97 18.94 -1.09 -10.56
C GLY A 97 20.05 -1.52 -9.60
N LEU A 98 19.98 -1.11 -8.33
CA LEU A 98 20.96 -1.53 -7.31
C LEU A 98 20.80 -3.03 -6.99
N PRO A 99 21.91 -3.78 -6.86
CA PRO A 99 21.86 -5.20 -6.57
C PRO A 99 21.61 -5.48 -5.07
N GLY A 100 21.08 -6.66 -4.77
CA GLY A 100 20.98 -7.18 -3.41
C GLY A 100 19.83 -6.59 -2.58
N PRO A 101 19.78 -6.89 -1.27
CA PRO A 101 18.78 -6.35 -0.36
C PRO A 101 18.90 -4.83 -0.22
N LEU A 102 17.77 -4.11 -0.33
CA LEU A 102 17.73 -2.65 -0.22
C LEU A 102 16.86 -2.22 0.97
N ARG A 103 17.42 -1.35 1.82
CA ARG A 103 16.73 -0.63 2.89
C ARG A 103 16.23 0.70 2.35
N VAL A 104 14.93 0.80 2.17
CA VAL A 104 14.26 1.96 1.57
C VAL A 104 13.48 2.71 2.66
N ARG A 105 13.80 3.99 2.84
CA ARG A 105 13.13 4.89 3.77
C ARG A 105 12.06 5.68 3.05
N ALA A 106 10.80 5.52 3.43
CA ALA A 106 9.70 6.33 2.94
C ALA A 106 9.68 7.68 3.67
N LEU A 107 10.10 8.75 3.00
CA LEU A 107 10.16 10.10 3.57
C LEU A 107 8.80 10.63 4.04
N THR A 108 7.72 10.23 3.36
CA THR A 108 6.36 10.68 3.69
C THR A 108 5.86 10.12 5.02
N THR A 109 6.13 8.84 5.31
CA THR A 109 5.60 8.15 6.49
C THR A 109 6.65 7.98 7.59
N GLY A 110 7.93 8.20 7.28
CA GLY A 110 9.06 7.89 8.17
C GLY A 110 9.34 6.38 8.30
N GLU A 111 8.56 5.53 7.62
CA GLU A 111 8.69 4.08 7.73
C GLU A 111 9.77 3.52 6.81
N GLY A 112 10.38 2.42 7.26
CA GLY A 112 11.43 1.73 6.55
C GLY A 112 11.05 0.34 6.07
N MET A 113 11.31 0.05 4.81
CA MET A 113 11.11 -1.29 4.25
C MET A 113 12.41 -1.87 3.74
N VAL A 114 12.57 -3.18 3.89
CA VAL A 114 13.65 -3.94 3.28
C VAL A 114 13.07 -4.74 2.12
N CYS A 115 13.58 -4.49 0.92
CA CYS A 115 13.25 -5.21 -0.29
C CYS A 115 14.37 -6.20 -0.59
N VAL A 116 14.09 -7.50 -0.49
CA VAL A 116 15.05 -8.58 -0.70
C VAL A 116 14.73 -9.26 -2.03
N PRO A 117 15.63 -9.22 -3.03
CA PRO A 117 15.44 -9.99 -4.26
C PRO A 117 15.61 -11.48 -3.97
N GLU A 118 14.72 -12.29 -4.55
CA GLU A 118 14.71 -13.75 -4.44
C GLU A 118 15.31 -14.39 -5.70
N ARG A 119 15.78 -15.64 -5.60
CA ARG A 119 16.38 -16.38 -6.71
C ARG A 119 15.44 -16.55 -7.91
N ASP A 120 14.13 -16.57 -7.68
CA ASP A 120 13.11 -16.73 -8.71
C ASP A 120 12.69 -15.40 -9.37
N GLY A 121 13.41 -14.31 -9.09
CA GLY A 121 13.13 -12.96 -9.59
C GLY A 121 11.96 -12.25 -8.89
N SER A 122 11.37 -12.87 -7.87
CA SER A 122 10.42 -12.20 -6.98
C SER A 122 11.14 -11.43 -5.88
N HIS A 123 10.40 -10.70 -5.05
CA HIS A 123 10.95 -9.94 -3.94
C HIS A 123 10.16 -10.22 -2.66
N THR A 124 10.89 -10.40 -1.57
CA THR A 124 10.33 -10.33 -0.22
C THR A 124 10.41 -8.89 0.27
N VAL A 125 9.30 -8.34 0.76
CA VAL A 125 9.24 -7.00 1.31
C VAL A 125 8.91 -7.08 2.79
N ARG A 126 9.79 -6.52 3.62
CA ARG A 126 9.66 -6.50 5.08
C ARG A 126 9.52 -5.07 5.56
N LEU A 127 8.49 -4.78 6.37
CA LEU A 127 8.36 -3.50 7.09
C LEU A 127 8.78 -3.74 8.53
N HIS A 128 9.91 -3.12 8.92
CA HIS A 128 10.41 -3.16 10.30
C HIS A 128 9.86 -1.98 11.08
N ARG A 129 9.00 -2.27 12.05
CA ARG A 129 8.48 -1.26 12.96
C ARG A 129 8.08 -1.93 14.26
N ARG A 130 9.03 -1.95 15.20
CA ARG A 130 8.82 -2.55 16.50
C ARG A 130 7.75 -1.81 17.30
N VAL A 131 6.66 -2.49 17.62
CA VAL A 131 5.50 -1.88 18.28
C VAL A 131 4.76 -2.92 19.13
N PRO A 132 4.39 -2.60 20.39
CA PRO A 132 3.47 -3.44 21.15
C PRO A 132 2.15 -3.61 20.39
N LEU A 133 1.55 -4.81 20.42
CA LEU A 133 0.31 -5.07 19.66
C LEU A 133 -0.81 -4.06 19.92
N PRO A 134 -1.08 -3.59 21.16
CA PRO A 134 -2.06 -2.53 21.40
C PRO A 134 -1.72 -1.21 20.69
N GLY A 135 -0.44 -0.90 20.49
CA GLY A 135 0.03 0.28 19.77
C GLY A 135 -0.24 0.25 18.26
N LEU A 136 -0.76 -0.86 17.73
CA LEU A 136 -1.25 -0.97 16.35
C LEU A 136 -2.68 -0.42 16.17
N LEU A 137 -3.39 -0.12 17.26
CA LEU A 137 -4.80 0.24 17.27
C LEU A 137 -4.97 1.73 17.56
N PRO A 138 -5.21 2.59 16.55
CA PRO A 138 -5.32 4.03 16.76
C PRO A 138 -6.45 4.42 17.74
N SER A 139 -7.54 3.65 17.77
CA SER A 139 -8.66 3.84 18.70
C SER A 139 -8.48 3.14 20.05
N GLY A 140 -7.39 2.39 20.23
CA GLY A 140 -7.17 1.50 21.38
C GLY A 140 -8.09 0.28 21.42
N ARG A 141 -8.98 0.09 20.43
CA ARG A 141 -9.96 -1.00 20.39
C ARG A 141 -9.62 -1.96 19.26
N PRO A 142 -9.58 -3.28 19.52
CA PRO A 142 -9.28 -4.25 18.47
C PRO A 142 -10.44 -4.37 17.47
N ALA A 143 -11.68 -4.13 17.90
CA ALA A 143 -12.84 -4.01 17.03
C ALA A 143 -13.79 -2.92 17.54
N GLU A 144 -14.47 -2.24 16.60
CA GLU A 144 -15.45 -1.19 16.86
C GLU A 144 -16.52 -1.17 15.76
N ARG A 145 -17.50 -0.26 15.84
CA ARG A 145 -18.51 -0.07 14.79
C ARG A 145 -18.33 1.28 14.10
N LEU A 146 -18.18 1.26 12.78
CA LEU A 146 -18.17 2.45 11.92
C LEU A 146 -19.19 2.26 10.80
N GLY A 147 -20.05 3.26 10.58
CA GLY A 147 -21.14 3.13 9.61
C GLY A 147 -22.07 1.94 9.87
N GLY A 148 -22.27 1.58 11.14
CA GLY A 148 -23.07 0.41 11.56
C GLY A 148 -22.36 -0.95 11.42
N LEU A 149 -21.22 -1.03 10.73
CA LEU A 149 -20.52 -2.29 10.45
C LEU A 149 -19.42 -2.57 11.49
N PRO A 150 -19.20 -3.84 11.87
CA PRO A 150 -18.07 -4.23 12.71
C PRO A 150 -16.76 -4.10 11.92
N VAL A 151 -15.78 -3.40 12.50
CA VAL A 151 -14.51 -3.11 11.86
C VAL A 151 -13.35 -3.23 12.84
N SER A 152 -12.15 -3.40 12.28
CA SER A 152 -10.88 -3.14 12.99
C SER A 152 -10.13 -2.03 12.27
N LEU A 153 -9.84 -0.96 13.00
CA LEU A 153 -8.94 0.11 12.53
C LEU A 153 -7.53 -0.19 13.03
N VAL A 154 -6.62 -0.50 12.10
CA VAL A 154 -5.24 -0.92 12.41
C VAL A 154 -4.27 -0.06 11.62
N TRP A 155 -3.17 0.36 12.26
CA TRP A 155 -2.13 1.13 11.61
C TRP A 155 -0.81 0.37 11.67
N TYR A 156 -0.37 -0.15 10.52
CA TYR A 156 0.98 -0.66 10.29
C TYR A 156 1.35 -0.46 8.83
N GLY A 157 2.30 0.43 8.53
CA GLY A 157 2.39 0.97 7.18
C GLY A 157 1.45 2.16 7.02
N ASN A 158 0.44 1.95 6.19
CA ASN A 158 -0.72 2.84 6.12
C ASN A 158 -1.83 2.39 7.10
N PRO A 159 -2.66 3.30 7.63
CA PRO A 159 -3.85 2.93 8.37
C PRO A 159 -4.87 2.23 7.46
N TYR A 160 -5.41 1.11 7.92
CA TYR A 160 -6.39 0.27 7.26
C TYR A 160 -7.60 0.02 8.16
N VAL A 161 -8.77 0.04 7.54
CA VAL A 161 -10.02 -0.46 8.13
C VAL A 161 -10.33 -1.82 7.52
N PHE A 162 -10.41 -2.83 8.35
CA PHE A 162 -10.82 -4.19 7.96
C PHE A 162 -12.25 -4.42 8.40
N VAL A 163 -13.13 -4.67 7.44
CA VAL A 163 -14.56 -4.94 7.64
C VAL A 163 -14.81 -6.42 7.47
N ASP A 164 -15.60 -7.03 8.35
CA ASP A 164 -16.01 -8.42 8.21
C ASP A 164 -16.94 -8.59 6.99
N ALA A 165 -16.56 -9.46 6.04
CA ALA A 165 -17.34 -9.74 4.85
C ALA A 165 -18.72 -10.33 5.18
N ALA A 166 -18.87 -11.08 6.28
CA ALA A 166 -20.16 -11.62 6.70
C ALA A 166 -21.15 -10.50 7.06
N ALA A 167 -20.67 -9.41 7.67
CA ALA A 167 -21.49 -8.26 8.02
C ALA A 167 -21.95 -7.44 6.80
N LEU A 168 -21.33 -7.66 5.65
CA LEU A 168 -21.72 -7.10 4.34
C LEU A 168 -22.65 -8.04 3.56
N GLY A 169 -23.05 -9.18 4.14
CA GLY A 169 -23.88 -10.16 3.43
C GLY A 169 -23.12 -10.92 2.33
N LEU A 170 -21.81 -11.14 2.49
CA LEU A 170 -20.97 -11.82 1.51
C LEU A 170 -20.56 -13.23 2.01
N PRO A 171 -21.44 -14.24 1.86
CA PRO A 171 -21.27 -15.55 2.50
C PRO A 171 -20.20 -16.45 1.84
N THR A 172 -19.72 -16.09 0.65
CA THR A 172 -18.74 -16.90 -0.10
C THR A 172 -17.59 -16.05 -0.62
N GLU A 173 -16.44 -16.70 -0.89
CA GLU A 173 -15.29 -16.04 -1.53
C GLU A 173 -15.67 -15.41 -2.88
N GLN A 174 -16.52 -16.11 -3.64
CA GLN A 174 -17.02 -15.59 -4.92
C GLN A 174 -17.84 -14.31 -4.70
N ALA A 175 -18.78 -14.31 -3.75
CA ALA A 175 -19.58 -13.12 -3.42
C ALA A 175 -18.69 -11.94 -2.99
N LEU A 176 -17.65 -12.19 -2.18
CA LEU A 176 -16.67 -11.17 -1.82
C LEU A 176 -15.91 -10.62 -3.04
N PHE A 177 -15.49 -11.50 -3.96
CA PHE A 177 -14.70 -11.09 -5.13
C PHE A 177 -15.54 -10.44 -6.23
N THR A 178 -16.84 -10.68 -6.28
CA THR A 178 -17.78 -10.02 -7.20
C THR A 178 -18.67 -8.99 -6.51
N ALA A 179 -18.26 -8.49 -5.33
CA ALA A 179 -18.99 -7.48 -4.59
C ALA A 179 -19.31 -6.26 -5.46
N ASP A 180 -20.54 -5.78 -5.32
CA ASP A 180 -21.18 -4.79 -6.17
C ASP A 180 -20.90 -3.34 -5.75
N GLU A 181 -21.49 -2.39 -6.48
CA GLU A 181 -21.36 -0.96 -6.19
C GLU A 181 -22.01 -0.54 -4.87
N ALA A 182 -23.06 -1.24 -4.41
CA ALA A 182 -23.64 -1.00 -3.09
C ALA A 182 -22.65 -1.34 -1.97
N THR A 183 -21.96 -2.48 -2.09
CA THR A 183 -20.88 -2.87 -1.17
C THR A 183 -19.72 -1.87 -1.25
N LEU A 184 -19.35 -1.41 -2.45
CA LEU A 184 -18.31 -0.40 -2.61
C LEU A 184 -18.66 0.90 -1.87
N ALA A 185 -19.92 1.37 -2.01
CA ALA A 185 -20.43 2.55 -1.33
C ALA A 185 -20.40 2.38 0.19
N ALA A 186 -20.82 1.23 0.71
CA ALA A 186 -20.75 0.92 2.14
C ALA A 186 -19.32 0.98 2.68
N LEU A 187 -18.35 0.36 1.99
CA LEU A 187 -16.94 0.42 2.37
C LEU A 187 -16.38 1.85 2.32
N ARG A 188 -16.79 2.65 1.33
CA ARG A 188 -16.40 4.08 1.25
C ARG A 188 -16.95 4.88 2.43
N ALA A 189 -18.19 4.66 2.84
CA ALA A 189 -18.78 5.30 4.01
C ALA A 189 -18.05 4.93 5.30
N VAL A 190 -17.69 3.65 5.48
CA VAL A 190 -16.86 3.17 6.60
C VAL A 190 -15.50 3.86 6.60
N ARG A 191 -14.85 3.94 5.44
CA ARG A 191 -13.54 4.62 5.30
C ARG A 191 -13.61 6.08 5.71
N GLU A 192 -14.66 6.79 5.33
CA GLU A 192 -14.88 8.20 5.70
C GLU A 192 -15.12 8.36 7.20
N ALA A 193 -15.88 7.46 7.82
CA ALA A 193 -16.03 7.44 9.28
C ALA A 193 -14.69 7.22 9.99
N ALA A 194 -13.88 6.28 9.51
CA ALA A 194 -12.56 6.04 10.06
C ALA A 194 -11.59 7.22 9.84
N ALA A 195 -11.68 7.91 8.70
CA ALA A 195 -10.91 9.13 8.45
C ALA A 195 -11.17 10.19 9.53
N ARG A 196 -12.43 10.38 9.92
CA ARG A 196 -12.79 11.28 11.02
C ARG A 196 -12.18 10.84 12.35
N THR A 197 -12.23 9.55 12.68
CA THR A 197 -11.58 8.98 13.88
C THR A 197 -10.08 9.26 13.91
N LEU A 198 -9.42 9.25 12.75
CA LEU A 198 -7.98 9.53 12.61
C LEU A 198 -7.62 11.01 12.45
N GLY A 199 -8.60 11.93 12.45
CA GLY A 199 -8.36 13.34 12.16
C GLY A 199 -7.86 13.61 10.73
N VAL A 200 -8.13 12.72 9.78
CA VAL A 200 -7.73 12.86 8.38
C VAL A 200 -8.77 13.69 7.63
N PRO A 201 -8.37 14.79 6.96
CA PRO A 201 -9.32 15.61 6.18
C PRO A 201 -10.03 14.83 5.08
N ALA A 202 -11.23 15.29 4.71
CA ALA A 202 -12.00 14.72 3.61
C ALA A 202 -11.23 14.77 2.26
N GLY A 203 -11.55 13.84 1.36
CA GLY A 203 -10.94 13.75 0.03
C GLY A 203 -9.50 13.21 0.02
N ARG A 204 -8.95 12.82 1.17
CA ARG A 204 -7.62 12.18 1.25
C ARG A 204 -7.69 10.69 0.99
N ALA A 205 -6.54 10.12 0.60
CA ALA A 205 -6.46 8.73 0.21
C ALA A 205 -6.32 7.75 1.41
N LEU A 206 -6.24 8.25 2.66
CA LEU A 206 -6.20 7.45 3.89
C LEU A 206 -7.44 7.69 4.77
N PRO A 207 -7.80 6.74 5.67
CA PRO A 207 -7.29 5.38 5.71
C PRO A 207 -7.70 4.58 4.47
N LYS A 208 -7.09 3.41 4.28
CA LYS A 208 -7.54 2.44 3.27
C LYS A 208 -8.62 1.54 3.89
N VAL A 209 -9.43 0.88 3.06
CA VAL A 209 -10.50 0.00 3.54
C VAL A 209 -10.53 -1.29 2.73
N ALA A 210 -10.83 -2.41 3.40
CA ALA A 210 -11.05 -3.70 2.76
C ALA A 210 -12.07 -4.54 3.51
N ALA A 211 -12.88 -5.29 2.77
CA ALA A 211 -13.67 -6.40 3.30
C ALA A 211 -12.79 -7.64 3.40
N VAL A 212 -12.93 -8.40 4.49
CA VAL A 212 -12.12 -9.57 4.82
C VAL A 212 -13.03 -10.71 5.24
N GLY A 213 -12.83 -11.90 4.68
CA GLY A 213 -13.53 -13.12 5.08
C GLY A 213 -12.58 -14.33 5.15
N ALA A 214 -12.94 -15.33 5.94
CA ALA A 214 -12.29 -16.63 5.96
C ALA A 214 -13.25 -17.67 5.40
N TYR A 215 -13.01 -18.12 4.17
CA TYR A 215 -13.87 -19.12 3.49
C TYR A 215 -13.17 -20.48 3.35
N ARG A 216 -11.90 -20.56 3.76
CA ARG A 216 -11.09 -21.78 3.78
C ARG A 216 -10.11 -21.70 4.96
N PRO A 217 -9.75 -22.85 5.56
CA PRO A 217 -8.80 -22.88 6.66
C PRO A 217 -7.45 -22.23 6.35
N GLY A 218 -6.91 -21.49 7.33
CA GLY A 218 -5.60 -20.84 7.25
C GLY A 218 -5.47 -19.74 6.18
N ARG A 219 -6.59 -19.18 5.70
CA ARG A 219 -6.61 -18.23 4.58
C ARG A 219 -7.62 -17.10 4.80
N LEU A 220 -7.17 -15.88 4.53
CA LEU A 220 -8.06 -14.72 4.43
C LEU A 220 -8.26 -14.32 2.97
N SER A 221 -9.51 -14.14 2.57
CA SER A 221 -9.92 -13.57 1.30
C SER A 221 -10.26 -12.10 1.51
N VAL A 222 -9.81 -11.23 0.61
CA VAL A 222 -9.83 -9.78 0.77
C VAL A 222 -10.31 -9.10 -0.51
N ARG A 223 -11.22 -8.16 -0.36
CA ARG A 223 -11.63 -7.22 -1.41
C ARG A 223 -11.37 -5.79 -0.93
N ALA A 224 -10.38 -5.14 -1.53
CA ALA A 224 -9.91 -3.83 -1.10
C ALA A 224 -10.38 -2.70 -2.02
N VAL A 225 -10.47 -1.50 -1.47
CA VAL A 225 -10.82 -0.28 -2.19
C VAL A 225 -9.57 0.58 -2.42
N THR A 226 -9.44 1.14 -3.61
CA THR A 226 -8.45 2.16 -3.98
C THR A 226 -9.15 3.49 -4.29
N THR A 227 -8.38 4.55 -4.54
CA THR A 227 -8.93 5.88 -4.85
C THR A 227 -9.87 5.88 -6.07
N HIS A 228 -9.66 4.97 -7.02
CA HIS A 228 -10.40 4.88 -8.29
C HIS A 228 -11.44 3.75 -8.33
N GLY A 229 -11.80 3.14 -7.19
CA GLY A 229 -12.77 2.03 -7.16
C GLY A 229 -12.20 0.77 -6.50
N TRP A 230 -12.50 -0.40 -7.04
CA TRP A 230 -11.95 -1.65 -6.53
C TRP A 230 -10.45 -1.77 -6.80
N HIS A 231 -9.69 -2.15 -5.78
CA HIS A 231 -8.30 -2.52 -5.95
C HIS A 231 -8.25 -3.94 -6.56
N PRO A 232 -7.45 -4.21 -7.60
CA PRO A 232 -7.43 -5.53 -8.25
C PRO A 232 -6.94 -6.62 -7.30
N ALA A 233 -6.01 -6.29 -6.40
CA ALA A 233 -5.52 -7.17 -5.34
C ALA A 233 -5.61 -6.50 -3.95
N LEU A 234 -4.54 -6.54 -3.17
CA LEU A 234 -4.33 -5.73 -1.96
C LEU A 234 -2.98 -5.02 -2.06
N ALA A 235 -2.88 -3.77 -1.57
CA ALA A 235 -1.61 -3.05 -1.57
C ALA A 235 -0.57 -3.78 -0.71
N VAL A 236 0.73 -3.73 -1.07
CA VAL A 236 1.81 -4.31 -0.24
C VAL A 236 1.70 -3.87 1.23
N THR A 237 1.54 -2.57 1.49
CA THR A 237 1.30 -2.05 2.85
C THR A 237 0.01 -2.57 3.48
N GLY A 238 -1.03 -2.80 2.69
CA GLY A 238 -2.28 -3.38 3.16
C GLY A 238 -2.14 -4.84 3.55
N THR A 239 -1.36 -5.62 2.81
CA THR A 239 -1.08 -7.03 3.14
C THR A 239 -0.22 -7.14 4.39
N LEU A 240 0.76 -6.24 4.56
CA LEU A 240 1.55 -6.12 5.79
C LEU A 240 0.67 -5.71 6.99
N CYS A 241 -0.21 -4.72 6.81
CA CYS A 241 -1.14 -4.29 7.85
C CYS A 241 -2.16 -5.38 8.21
N LEU A 242 -2.62 -6.17 7.23
CA LEU A 242 -3.49 -7.32 7.47
C LEU A 242 -2.79 -8.40 8.30
N ALA A 243 -1.52 -8.68 8.00
CA ALA A 243 -0.72 -9.62 8.80
C ALA A 243 -0.55 -9.12 10.24
N ALA A 244 -0.26 -7.83 10.42
CA ALA A 244 -0.19 -7.20 11.73
C ALA A 244 -1.53 -7.27 12.47
N ALA A 245 -2.64 -6.95 11.80
CA ALA A 245 -3.99 -7.04 12.35
C ALA A 245 -4.34 -8.47 12.80
N ALA A 246 -4.00 -9.47 11.98
CA ALA A 246 -4.19 -10.89 12.29
C ALA A 246 -3.43 -11.35 13.55
N ALA A 247 -2.34 -10.68 13.91
CA ALA A 247 -1.58 -10.96 15.14
C ALA A 247 -2.16 -10.27 16.38
N VAL A 248 -3.08 -9.31 16.25
CA VAL A 248 -3.67 -8.58 17.38
C VAL A 248 -4.96 -9.28 17.84
N PRO A 249 -5.01 -9.79 19.09
CA PRO A 249 -6.20 -10.45 19.61
C PRO A 249 -7.47 -9.60 19.52
N GLY A 250 -8.53 -10.22 19.03
CA GLY A 250 -9.86 -9.61 18.95
C GLY A 250 -10.10 -8.70 17.75
N THR A 251 -9.12 -8.48 16.87
CA THR A 251 -9.41 -7.81 15.59
C THR A 251 -10.23 -8.72 14.67
N VAL A 252 -10.89 -8.13 13.67
CA VAL A 252 -11.64 -8.86 12.64
C VAL A 252 -10.74 -9.91 11.96
N PRO A 253 -9.54 -9.58 11.43
CA PRO A 253 -8.66 -10.59 10.85
C PRO A 253 -8.24 -11.70 11.84
N HIS A 254 -7.95 -11.36 13.09
CA HIS A 254 -7.59 -12.36 14.12
C HIS A 254 -8.75 -13.31 14.42
N ARG A 255 -9.97 -12.79 14.61
CA ARG A 255 -11.16 -13.60 14.90
C ARG A 255 -11.50 -14.55 13.76
N LEU A 256 -11.37 -14.09 12.51
CA LEU A 256 -11.58 -14.92 11.32
C LEU A 256 -10.59 -16.08 11.22
N LEU A 257 -9.34 -15.89 11.67
CA LEU A 257 -8.32 -16.94 11.66
C LEU A 257 -8.37 -17.88 12.86
N ALA A 258 -8.88 -17.43 14.00
CA ALA A 258 -9.02 -18.26 15.20
C ALA A 258 -9.93 -19.48 14.97
N ALA A 259 -10.79 -19.45 13.96
CA ALA A 259 -11.59 -20.60 13.53
C ALA A 259 -10.75 -21.75 12.94
N ASP A 260 -9.54 -21.46 12.42
CA ASP A 260 -8.77 -22.38 11.58
C ASP A 260 -7.25 -22.25 11.83
N ALA A 261 -6.80 -22.55 13.05
CA ALA A 261 -5.39 -22.43 13.44
C ALA A 261 -4.46 -23.30 12.55
N THR A 262 -3.69 -22.66 11.67
CA THR A 262 -2.67 -23.32 10.85
C THR A 262 -1.28 -22.78 11.13
N ALA A 263 -0.28 -23.65 11.20
CA ALA A 263 1.13 -23.26 11.27
C ALA A 263 1.63 -22.68 9.94
N GLY A 264 2.43 -21.61 10.00
CA GLY A 264 3.14 -21.02 8.86
C GLY A 264 2.58 -19.68 8.36
N PRO A 265 3.09 -19.15 7.23
CA PRO A 265 2.69 -17.86 6.69
C PRO A 265 1.20 -17.83 6.31
N LEU A 266 0.50 -16.77 6.74
CA LEU A 266 -0.87 -16.50 6.36
C LEU A 266 -0.98 -16.38 4.84
N ARG A 267 -1.96 -17.09 4.26
CA ARG A 267 -2.30 -16.99 2.84
C ARG A 267 -3.40 -15.96 2.67
N VAL A 268 -3.12 -14.94 1.87
CA VAL A 268 -4.08 -13.90 1.50
C VAL A 268 -4.53 -14.12 0.07
N ARG A 269 -5.84 -14.04 -0.16
CA ARG A 269 -6.44 -14.19 -1.48
C ARG A 269 -7.21 -12.96 -1.87
N THR A 270 -7.06 -12.59 -3.13
CA THR A 270 -7.69 -11.41 -3.73
C THR A 270 -8.17 -11.77 -5.14
N PRO A 271 -9.00 -10.93 -5.77
CA PRO A 271 -9.42 -11.14 -7.16
C PRO A 271 -8.23 -11.25 -8.11
N GLY A 272 -7.20 -10.43 -7.92
CA GLY A 272 -6.01 -10.35 -8.77
C GLY A 272 -4.87 -11.30 -8.40
N GLY A 273 -5.09 -12.26 -7.49
CA GLY A 273 -4.07 -13.24 -7.12
C GLY A 273 -3.94 -13.48 -5.62
N GLY A 274 -2.95 -14.28 -5.23
CA GLY A 274 -2.65 -14.61 -3.85
C GLY A 274 -1.37 -13.95 -3.36
N ALA A 275 -1.23 -13.80 -2.04
CA ALA A 275 0.02 -13.43 -1.39
C ALA A 275 0.26 -14.33 -0.17
N ARG A 276 1.51 -14.49 0.21
CA ARG A 276 1.87 -15.05 1.52
C ARG A 276 2.41 -13.92 2.39
N VAL A 277 2.00 -13.90 3.65
CA VAL A 277 2.50 -12.94 4.63
C VAL A 277 2.86 -13.59 5.95
N GLY A 278 3.82 -12.99 6.63
CA GLY A 278 4.28 -13.42 7.95
C GLY A 278 4.41 -12.24 8.90
N THR A 279 4.50 -12.55 10.18
CA THR A 279 4.82 -11.60 11.25
C THR A 279 5.99 -12.16 12.05
N GLU A 280 6.87 -11.26 12.48
CA GLU A 280 7.96 -11.54 13.40
C GLU A 280 7.54 -10.93 14.75
N LEU A 281 7.32 -11.79 15.75
CA LEU A 281 6.84 -11.39 17.06
C LEU A 281 7.88 -11.70 18.14
N SER A 282 7.99 -10.82 19.13
CA SER A 282 8.83 -10.99 20.31
C SER A 282 8.02 -10.83 21.60
N PHE A 283 8.70 -11.01 22.75
CA PHE A 283 8.12 -10.90 24.09
C PHE A 283 6.89 -11.80 24.29
N GLY A 284 6.96 -13.04 23.82
CA GLY A 284 5.86 -14.00 23.91
C GLY A 284 4.65 -13.61 23.05
N GLY A 285 4.89 -13.02 21.87
CA GLY A 285 3.81 -12.62 20.96
C GLY A 285 3.21 -11.25 21.23
N ARG A 286 3.76 -10.45 22.15
CA ARG A 286 3.17 -9.17 22.57
C ARG A 286 3.68 -7.96 21.79
N VAL A 287 4.80 -8.11 21.10
CA VAL A 287 5.43 -7.06 20.31
C VAL A 287 5.59 -7.55 18.87
N LEU A 288 5.12 -6.76 17.92
CA LEU A 288 5.38 -6.96 16.50
C LEU A 288 6.69 -6.27 16.15
N ASP A 289 7.69 -7.03 15.71
CA ASP A 289 8.97 -6.49 15.26
C ASP A 289 8.94 -6.16 13.76
N ALA A 290 8.31 -7.05 12.98
CA ALA A 290 8.14 -6.86 11.55
C ALA A 290 6.91 -7.59 10.98
N ALA A 291 6.42 -7.11 9.84
CA ALA A 291 5.57 -7.90 8.96
C ALA A 291 6.28 -8.09 7.62
N VAL A 292 5.99 -9.20 6.96
CA VAL A 292 6.66 -9.63 5.73
C VAL A 292 5.63 -10.03 4.68
N VAL A 293 5.83 -9.60 3.43
CA VAL A 293 5.14 -10.15 2.26
C VAL A 293 6.14 -10.81 1.34
N TYR A 294 5.85 -12.04 0.93
CA TYR A 294 6.74 -12.86 0.13
C TYR A 294 6.33 -12.88 -1.34
N GLY A 295 7.30 -13.07 -2.23
CA GLY A 295 7.05 -13.48 -3.61
C GLY A 295 6.49 -12.39 -4.52
N LYS A 296 6.72 -11.10 -4.23
CA LYS A 296 6.22 -9.99 -5.04
C LYS A 296 7.05 -9.81 -6.31
N ARG A 297 6.45 -10.00 -7.48
CA ARG A 297 7.13 -9.74 -8.75
C ARG A 297 7.03 -8.28 -9.16
N VAL A 298 8.02 -7.80 -9.89
CA VAL A 298 8.08 -6.44 -10.45
C VAL A 298 8.56 -6.54 -11.89
N ARG A 299 7.94 -5.75 -12.77
CA ARG A 299 8.35 -5.64 -14.17
C ARG A 299 8.65 -4.19 -14.48
N VAL A 300 9.79 -3.94 -15.12
CA VAL A 300 10.03 -2.66 -15.78
C VAL A 300 9.40 -2.73 -17.17
N LEU A 301 8.42 -1.87 -17.42
CA LEU A 301 7.66 -1.84 -18.67
C LEU A 301 8.39 -1.03 -19.73
N GLU A 302 8.97 0.10 -19.33
CA GLU A 302 9.69 1.01 -20.21
C GLU A 302 10.81 1.69 -19.39
N ARG A 303 11.99 1.81 -19.99
CA ARG A 303 13.17 2.45 -19.37
C ARG A 303 13.41 3.81 -20.02
N SER A 304 13.89 4.77 -19.24
CA SER A 304 14.47 6.01 -19.76
C SER A 304 13.52 6.84 -20.66
N ILE A 305 12.25 6.90 -20.27
CA ILE A 305 11.21 7.75 -20.87
C ILE A 305 11.61 9.21 -20.74
N SER A 306 11.60 9.93 -21.87
CA SER A 306 11.83 11.38 -21.85
C SER A 306 10.57 12.11 -21.42
N LEU A 307 10.63 12.76 -20.25
CA LEU A 307 9.54 13.59 -19.75
C LEU A 307 9.56 14.98 -20.42
N PRO A 308 8.41 15.68 -20.50
CA PRO A 308 8.24 17.01 -21.13
C PRO A 308 8.86 18.14 -20.27
N TRP A 309 10.08 17.95 -19.79
CA TRP A 309 10.71 18.87 -18.87
C TRP A 309 11.34 20.05 -19.60
N ARG A 310 10.57 21.14 -19.73
CA ARG A 310 11.06 22.48 -20.03
C ARG A 310 10.30 23.46 -19.14
N ILE A 311 10.68 23.58 -17.87
CA ILE A 311 10.12 24.58 -16.97
C ILE A 311 11.24 25.54 -16.60
N HIS A 312 10.95 26.83 -16.81
CA HIS A 312 11.89 27.93 -16.78
C HIS A 312 12.58 28.01 -15.42
N VAL A 313 13.92 28.05 -15.44
CA VAL A 313 14.68 28.65 -14.35
C VAL A 313 14.23 30.11 -14.34
N THR A 314 13.33 30.47 -13.43
CA THR A 314 13.22 31.88 -13.05
C THR A 314 14.49 32.17 -12.28
N ALA A 315 15.34 32.98 -12.88
CA ALA A 315 16.56 33.51 -12.28
C ALA A 315 16.22 34.31 -11.00
#